data_AF-A0A418XDS1-F1
#
_entry.id   AF-A0A418XDS1-F1
#
_cell.length_a   1.000
_cell.length_b   1.000
_cell.length_c   1.000
_cell.angle_alpha   90.00
_cell.angle_beta   90.00
_cell.angle_gamma   90.00
#
_symmetry.space_group_name_H-M   'P 1'
#
loop_
_entity.id
_entity.type
_entity.pdbx_description
1 polymer ?
#
loop_
_entity_poly.entity_id
_entity_poly.type
_entity_poly.pdbx_seq_one_letter_code
_entity_poly.pdbx_strand_id
1 'polypeptide(L)' 'INVDADRGVTVVNASGFYSGQDVKMLFVLAKQRQAPAIFRLISEIDPHAFVSQSAVIGVYGEGFDKIKYKSKKEHGV' A
#
# COMPACT_ATOMS: atom_id res chain seq x y z
N ILE A 1 7.01 -9.40 0.35
CA ILE A 1 5.81 -8.64 -0.08
C ILE A 1 5.63 -8.72 -1.59
N ASN A 2 6.59 -8.23 -2.39
CA ASN A 2 6.48 -8.27 -3.86
C ASN A 2 6.36 -9.69 -4.45
N VAL A 3 6.92 -10.71 -3.78
CA VAL A 3 6.91 -12.09 -4.28
C VAL A 3 5.75 -12.90 -3.69
N ASP A 4 5.52 -12.81 -2.38
CA ASP A 4 4.53 -13.66 -1.69
C ASP A 4 3.12 -13.06 -1.61
N ALA A 5 2.98 -11.74 -1.77
CA ALA A 5 1.68 -11.05 -1.69
C ALA A 5 1.22 -10.45 -3.01
N ASP A 6 2.06 -10.49 -4.06
CA ASP A 6 1.82 -9.90 -5.40
C ASP A 6 1.30 -8.45 -5.31
N ARG A 7 2.01 -7.64 -4.52
CA ARG A 7 1.70 -6.21 -4.31
C ARG A 7 2.97 -5.40 -4.47
N GLY A 8 2.84 -4.27 -5.18
CA GLY A 8 3.87 -3.24 -5.19
C GLY A 8 4.02 -2.59 -3.82
N VAL A 9 5.26 -2.23 -3.49
CA VAL A 9 5.63 -1.51 -2.27
C VAL A 9 6.28 -0.19 -2.67
N THR A 10 5.87 0.90 -2.04
CA THR A 10 6.51 2.20 -2.19
C THR A 10 7.38 2.47 -0.98
N VAL A 11 8.64 2.85 -1.20
CA VAL A 11 9.51 3.33 -0.12
C VAL A 11 9.33 4.83 0.03
N VAL A 12 9.01 5.28 1.22
CA VAL A 12 8.94 6.70 1.59
C VAL A 12 10.15 7.04 2.46
N ASN A 13 10.94 8.03 2.03
CA ASN A 13 12.00 8.59 2.86
C ASN A 13 11.35 9.61 3.80
N ALA A 14 11.41 9.35 5.10
CA ALA A 14 10.84 10.18 6.14
C ALA A 14 11.94 10.62 7.12
N SER A 15 11.63 11.63 7.93
CA SER A 15 12.53 12.11 8.98
C SER A 15 11.77 12.15 10.30
N GLY A 16 12.37 11.59 11.35
CA GLY A 16 11.80 11.61 12.69
C GLY A 16 11.86 13.02 13.26
N PHE A 17 10.71 13.63 13.55
CA PHE A 17 10.66 15.03 14.00
C PHE A 17 11.45 15.29 15.28
N TYR A 18 11.28 14.44 16.30
CA TYR A 18 11.98 14.61 17.58
C TYR A 18 13.41 14.09 17.57
N SER A 19 13.67 12.98 16.86
CA SER A 19 15.00 12.36 16.82
C SER A 19 15.94 13.01 15.80
N GLY A 20 15.40 13.71 14.81
CA GLY A 20 16.14 14.25 13.66
C GLY A 20 16.72 13.18 12.73
N GLN A 21 16.38 11.90 12.94
CA GLN A 21 16.97 10.79 12.18
C GLN A 21 16.19 10.52 10.90
N ASP A 22 16.90 10.22 9.82
CA ASP A 22 16.30 9.72 8.59
C ASP A 22 15.80 8.30 8.80
N VAL A 23 14.57 8.05 8.37
CA VAL A 23 13.89 6.76 8.47
C VAL A 23 13.25 6.40 7.14
N LYS A 24 13.26 5.12 6.79
CA LYS A 24 12.57 4.61 5.59
C LYS A 24 11.29 3.93 6.01
N MET A 25 10.17 4.34 5.43
CA MET A 25 8.86 3.75 5.64
C MET A 25 8.46 2.94 4.41
N LEU A 26 7.90 1.75 4.61
CA LEU A 26 7.29 0.96 3.56
C LEU A 26 5.79 1.24 3.52
N PHE A 27 5.30 1.76 2.40
CA PHE A 27 3.89 2.00 2.15
C PHE A 27 3.34 0.94 1.19
N VAL A 28 2.30 0.23 1.64
CA VAL A 28 1.73 -0.91 0.91
C VAL A 28 0.22 -0.76 0.84
N LEU A 29 -0.33 -0.79 -0.37
CA LEU A 29 -1.76 -0.97 -0.59
C LEU A 29 -2.02 -2.47 -0.73
N ALA A 30 -2.92 -3.01 0.10
CA ALA A 30 -3.28 -4.43 0.08
C ALA A 30 -4.77 -4.60 0.37
N LYS A 31 -5.36 -5.69 -0.16
CA LYS A 31 -6.73 -6.06 0.22
C LYS A 31 -6.73 -6.55 1.67
N GLN A 32 -7.81 -6.33 2.40
CA GLN A 32 -7.95 -6.76 3.81
C GLN A 32 -7.59 -8.24 4.02
N ARG A 33 -8.02 -9.12 3.10
CA ARG A 33 -7.71 -10.57 3.13
C ARG A 33 -6.21 -10.91 3.06
N GLN A 34 -5.36 -9.99 2.58
CA GLN A 34 -3.91 -10.18 2.47
C GLN A 34 -3.17 -9.73 3.73
N ALA A 35 -3.81 -8.96 4.62
CA ALA A 35 -3.17 -8.43 5.81
C ALA A 35 -2.55 -9.50 6.72
N PRO A 36 -3.18 -10.67 6.98
CA PRO A 36 -2.57 -11.69 7.84
C PRO A 36 -1.24 -12.22 7.31
N ALA A 37 -1.13 -12.44 5.99
CA ALA A 37 0.11 -12.90 5.38
C ALA A 37 1.21 -11.82 5.44
N ILE A 38 0.85 -10.55 5.24
CA ILE A 38 1.78 -9.43 5.34
C ILE A 38 2.30 -9.27 6.77
N PHE A 39 1.42 -9.30 7.78
CA PHE A 39 1.83 -9.18 9.17
C PHE A 39 2.71 -10.34 9.62
N ARG A 40 2.37 -11.56 9.22
CA ARG A 40 3.22 -12.73 9.48
C ARG A 40 4.62 -12.54 8.90
N LEU A 41 4.72 -12.12 7.64
CA LEU A 41 6.01 -11.88 6.98
C LEU A 41 6.80 -10.77 7.69
N ILE A 42 6.14 -9.67 8.07
CA ILE A 42 6.78 -8.58 8.82
C ILE A 42 7.35 -9.13 10.14
N SER A 43 6.55 -9.86 10.92
CA SER A 43 6.98 -10.41 12.21
C SER A 43 8.08 -11.46 12.10
N GLU A 44 8.12 -12.23 11.00
CA GLU A 44 9.20 -13.19 10.73
C GLU A 44 10.53 -12.49 10.39
N ILE A 45 10.49 -11.30 9.78
CA ILE A 45 11.67 -10.51 9.41
C ILE A 45 12.13 -9.61 10.56
N ASP A 46 11.20 -8.86 11.16
CA ASP A 46 11.44 -7.92 12.24
C ASP A 46 10.30 -8.01 13.27
N PRO A 47 10.51 -8.74 14.39
CA PRO A 47 9.50 -8.87 15.44
C PRO A 47 9.26 -7.56 16.22
N HIS A 48 10.11 -6.55 16.05
CA HIS A 48 9.97 -5.23 16.69
C HIS A 48 9.40 -4.17 15.74
N ALA A 49 9.05 -4.54 14.51
CA ALA A 49 8.43 -3.63 13.55
C ALA A 49 7.10 -3.09 14.10
N PHE A 50 6.92 -1.78 14.03
CA PHE A 50 5.63 -1.14 14.27
C PHE A 50 4.92 -0.93 12.93
N VAL A 51 3.62 -1.23 12.89
CA VAL A 51 2.81 -1.11 11.67
C VAL A 51 1.57 -0.29 11.96
N SER A 52 1.35 0.73 11.13
CA SER A 52 0.10 1.49 11.12
C SER A 52 -0.81 0.98 10.00
N GLN A 53 -2.06 0.66 10.34
CA GLN A 53 -3.07 0.23 9.38
C GLN A 53 -4.19 1.27 9.30
N SER A 54 -4.45 1.76 8.10
CA SER A 54 -5.55 2.69 7.82
C SER A 54 -6.46 2.12 6.74
N ALA A 55 -7.77 2.21 6.97
CA ALA A 55 -8.76 1.88 5.94
C ALA A 55 -8.85 3.03 4.92
N VAL A 56 -8.92 2.67 3.64
CA VAL A 56 -9.14 3.62 2.55
C VAL A 56 -10.47 3.30 1.86
N ILE A 57 -11.13 4.32 1.31
CA ILE A 57 -12.45 4.19 0.67
C ILE A 57 -12.39 3.30 -0.57
N GLY A 58 -11.30 3.36 -1.33
CA GLY A 58 -11.11 2.53 -2.51
C GLY A 58 -9.72 2.68 -3.10
N VAL A 59 -9.23 1.61 -3.72
CA VAL A 59 -7.99 1.58 -4.49
C VAL A 59 -8.35 1.02 -5.87
N TYR A 60 -7.89 1.69 -6.92
CA TYR A 60 -8.24 1.36 -8.28
C TYR A 60 -7.02 1.36 -9.19
N GLY A 61 -7.05 0.56 -10.25
CA GLY A 61 -5.94 0.42 -11.21
C GLY A 61 -5.29 -0.95 -11.15
N GLU A 62 -4.01 -1.01 -11.54
CA GLU A 62 -3.26 -2.26 -11.64
C GLU A 62 -3.22 -3.03 -10.31
N GLY A 63 -3.53 -4.34 -10.35
CA GLY A 63 -3.65 -5.19 -9.15
C GLY A 63 -4.90 -4.96 -8.29
N PHE A 64 -5.74 -3.98 -8.62
CA PHE A 64 -6.99 -3.63 -7.90
C PHE A 64 -8.19 -3.55 -8.86
N ASP A 65 -9.31 -3.04 -8.36
CA ASP A 65 -10.52 -2.91 -9.16
C ASP A 65 -10.33 -1.82 -10.24
N LYS A 66 -10.93 -2.02 -11.42
CA LYS A 66 -10.82 -1.04 -12.50
C LYS A 66 -11.56 0.25 -12.16
N ILE A 67 -10.99 1.39 -12.54
CA ILE A 67 -11.68 2.68 -12.49
C ILE A 67 -12.84 2.64 -13.49
N LYS A 68 -14.08 2.68 -12.98
CA LYS A 68 -15.29 2.76 -13.82
C LYS A 68 -15.63 4.23 -14.07
N TYR A 69 -15.09 4.82 -15.12
CA TYR A 69 -15.50 6.13 -15.60
C TYR A 69 -16.31 5.98 -16.89
N LYS A 70 -17.54 6.49 -16.93
CA LYS A 70 -18.28 6.66 -18.20
C LYS A 70 -17.83 7.97 -18.83
N SER A 71 -17.03 7.91 -19.89
CA SER A 71 -16.80 9.08 -20.72
C SER A 71 -18.15 9.52 -21.33
N LYS A 72 -18.45 10.82 -21.28
CA LYS A 72 -19.51 11.38 -22.13
C LYS A 72 -19.11 11.05 -23.57
N LYS A 73 -19.99 10.38 -24.32
CA LYS A 73 -19.81 10.23 -25.77
C LYS A 73 -19.66 11.64 -26.34
N GLU A 74 -18.52 11.92 -26.96
CA GLU A 74 -18.38 13.09 -27.83
C GLU A 74 -19.52 13.01 -28.83
N HIS A 75 -20.41 14.00 -28.80
CA HIS A 75 -21.38 14.16 -29.88
C HIS A 75 -20.55 14.48 -31.11
N GLY A 76 -20.42 13.51 -32.00
CA GLY A 76 -19.85 13.72 -33.33
C GLY A 76 -20.62 14.86 -33.99
N VAL A 77 -19.88 15.90 -34.35
CA VAL A 77 -20.29 16.88 -35.36
C VAL A 77 -20.32 16.17 -36.71
#